data_AF-A0A1H8K3W3-F1
#
_entry.id   AF-A0A1H8K3W3-F1
#
_cell.length_a   1.000
_cell.length_b   1.000
_cell.length_c   1.000
_cell.angle_alpha   90.00
_cell.angle_beta   90.00
_cell.angle_gamma   90.00
#
_symmetry.space_group_name_H-M   'P 1'
#
loop_
_entity.id
_entity.type
_entity.pdbx_description
1 polymer ?
#
loop_
_entity_poly.entity_id
_entity_poly.type
_entity_poly.pdbx_seq_one_letter_code
_entity_poly.pdbx_strand_id
1 'polypeptide(L)'
;MSYFSAITAADRILFEGNEVTKIIPLKNDRGGVVTHYQLSVRLPERGIDFRKFSVEEIAHLLECELLIVEKGYHSLARQTDRALQGTDEIFGAKRKQRARIDRITFLCLRMAHYCKMGMPLTPEGIELRRPQLEREYRDHQARMDYGTEKSNSTQSLKPLPANTTLL
;
A
#
# COMPACT_ATOMS: atom_id res chain seq x y z
N MET A 1 31.17 12.78 -13.60
CA MET A 1 29.96 11.94 -13.67
C MET A 1 28.82 12.68 -12.99
N SER A 2 27.89 13.22 -13.77
CA SER A 2 26.79 14.08 -13.29
C SER A 2 25.58 13.21 -12.92
N TYR A 3 25.63 12.52 -11.78
CA TYR A 3 24.55 11.61 -11.38
C TYR A 3 23.31 12.30 -10.82
N PHE A 4 23.36 13.61 -10.56
CA PHE A 4 22.19 14.37 -10.14
C PHE A 4 21.61 15.13 -11.32
N SER A 5 20.48 14.64 -11.84
CA SER A 5 19.58 15.49 -12.62
C SER A 5 19.18 16.66 -11.71
N ALA A 6 19.40 17.88 -12.18
CA ALA A 6 19.15 19.09 -11.40
C ALA A 6 17.77 19.00 -10.73
N ILE A 7 17.70 19.32 -9.43
CA ILE A 7 16.43 19.44 -8.73
C ILE A 7 15.61 20.54 -9.41
N THR A 8 14.38 20.20 -9.80
CA THR A 8 13.48 21.13 -10.49
C THR A 8 12.26 21.45 -9.64
N ALA A 9 11.55 22.53 -9.99
CA ALA A 9 10.27 22.86 -9.35
C ALA A 9 9.18 21.80 -9.55
N ALA A 10 9.39 20.85 -10.48
CA ALA A 10 8.50 19.72 -10.67
C ALA A 10 8.75 18.59 -9.64
N ASP A 11 9.82 18.63 -8.86
CA ASP A 11 10.15 17.61 -7.86
C ASP A 11 9.52 17.95 -6.50
N ARG A 12 9.13 16.93 -5.73
CA ARG A 12 8.74 17.09 -4.32
C ARG A 12 9.89 16.65 -3.44
N ILE A 13 10.22 17.46 -2.43
CA ILE A 13 11.38 17.21 -1.57
C ILE A 13 10.97 17.21 -0.11
N LEU A 14 11.48 16.23 0.63
CA LEU A 14 11.43 16.17 2.09
C LEU A 14 12.85 16.30 2.64
N PHE A 15 13.01 17.06 3.70
CA PHE A 15 14.26 17.20 4.43
C PHE A 15 14.00 16.91 5.91
N GLU A 16 14.66 15.90 6.47
CA GLU A 16 14.43 15.38 7.84
C GLU A 16 12.95 15.09 8.12
N GLY A 17 12.23 14.56 7.11
CA GLY A 17 10.79 14.30 7.18
C GLY A 17 9.88 15.52 7.02
N ASN A 18 10.44 16.73 6.89
CA ASN A 18 9.69 17.98 6.72
C ASN A 18 9.60 18.40 5.25
N GLU A 19 8.49 19.03 4.88
CA GLU A 19 8.24 19.41 3.49
C GLU A 19 9.09 20.62 3.07
N VAL A 20 9.81 20.49 1.95
CA VAL A 20 10.50 21.61 1.32
C VAL A 20 9.55 22.31 0.36
N THR A 21 9.17 23.55 0.69
CA THR A 21 8.18 24.34 -0.05
C THR A 21 8.76 25.09 -1.24
N LYS A 22 10.05 25.41 -1.21
CA LYS A 22 10.74 26.14 -2.27
C LYS A 22 12.21 25.73 -2.35
N ILE A 23 12.71 25.62 -3.58
CA ILE A 23 14.11 25.28 -3.88
C ILE A 23 14.66 26.37 -4.81
N ILE A 24 15.78 26.98 -4.44
CA ILE A 24 16.44 28.01 -5.22
C ILE A 24 17.86 27.53 -5.54
N PRO A 25 18.18 27.21 -6.82
CA PRO A 25 19.53 26.91 -7.22
C PRO A 25 20.37 28.21 -7.26
N LEU A 26 21.45 28.25 -6.51
CA LEU A 26 22.40 29.37 -6.48
C LEU A 26 23.56 29.06 -7.43
N LYS A 27 23.71 29.91 -8.45
CA LYS A 27 24.72 29.76 -9.50
C LYS A 27 25.93 30.63 -9.23
N ASN A 28 27.10 30.19 -9.68
CA ASN A 28 28.30 31.03 -9.66
C ASN A 28 28.25 32.07 -10.79
N ASP A 29 28.63 33.31 -10.47
CA ASP A 29 28.55 34.49 -11.35
C ASP A 29 29.31 34.31 -12.68
N ARG A 30 30.33 33.45 -12.71
CA ARG A 30 31.24 33.31 -13.85
C ARG A 30 30.93 32.17 -14.81
N GLY A 31 29.97 31.29 -14.51
CA GLY A 31 29.78 30.07 -15.31
C GLY A 31 28.40 29.46 -15.30
N GLY A 32 27.42 30.03 -14.58
CA GLY A 32 26.05 29.51 -14.56
C GLY A 32 25.88 28.12 -13.93
N VAL A 33 26.97 27.53 -13.41
CA VAL A 33 26.98 26.25 -12.70
C VAL A 33 26.37 26.45 -11.31
N VAL A 34 25.45 25.56 -10.93
CA VAL A 34 24.85 25.55 -9.60
C VAL A 34 25.88 25.07 -8.60
N THR A 35 26.13 25.88 -7.56
CA THR A 35 27.07 25.55 -6.48
C THR A 35 26.38 25.21 -5.18
N HIS A 36 25.19 25.78 -4.95
CA HIS A 36 24.41 25.56 -3.75
C HIS A 36 22.92 25.49 -4.08
N TYR A 37 22.17 24.85 -3.19
CA TYR A 37 20.71 24.89 -3.16
C TYR A 37 20.26 25.53 -1.85
N GLN A 38 19.38 26.51 -1.95
CA GLN A 38 18.65 27.04 -0.81
C GLN A 38 17.27 26.39 -0.75
N LEU A 39 16.96 25.74 0.37
CA LEU A 39 15.73 25.02 0.65
C LEU A 39 14.90 25.79 1.69
N SER A 40 13.62 25.98 1.42
CA SER A 40 12.64 26.51 2.37
C SER A 40 11.87 25.37 3.03
N VAL A 41 12.29 24.94 4.21
CA VAL A 41 11.75 23.79 4.93
C VAL A 41 10.59 24.24 5.81
N ARG A 42 9.43 23.59 5.68
CA ARG A 42 8.26 23.86 6.52
C ARG A 42 8.33 23.03 7.79
N LEU A 43 8.55 23.70 8.92
CA LEU A 43 8.52 23.12 10.25
C LEU A 43 7.13 23.36 10.87
N PRO A 44 6.42 22.30 11.32
CA PRO A 44 5.05 22.42 11.84
C PRO A 44 4.88 23.46 12.95
N GLU A 45 5.89 23.61 13.82
CA GLU A 45 5.83 24.50 14.99
C GLU A 45 6.51 25.86 14.80
N ARG A 46 7.44 25.97 13.82
CA ARG A 46 8.32 27.15 13.67
C ARG A 46 8.13 27.91 12.36
N GLY A 47 7.22 27.45 11.49
CA GLY A 47 6.96 28.09 10.20
C GLY A 47 7.96 27.64 9.14
N ILE A 48 8.58 28.58 8.42
CA ILE A 48 9.49 28.28 7.31
C ILE A 48 10.92 28.58 7.74
N ASP A 49 11.79 27.58 7.66
CA ASP A 49 13.23 27.69 7.87
C ASP A 49 13.97 27.69 6.51
N PHE A 50 15.06 28.46 6.42
CA PHE A 50 15.85 28.57 5.19
C PHE A 50 17.21 27.91 5.39
N ARG A 51 17.43 26.78 4.71
CA ARG A 51 18.70 26.05 4.78
C ARG A 51 19.43 26.10 3.45
N LYS A 52 20.74 26.26 3.49
CA LYS A 52 21.60 26.33 2.31
C LYS A 52 22.60 25.18 2.34
N PHE A 53 22.67 24.43 1.25
CA PHE A 53 23.54 23.26 1.11
C PHE A 53 24.35 23.36 -0.17
N SER A 54 25.60 22.92 -0.16
CA SER A 54 26.41 22.73 -1.35
C SER A 54 25.91 21.54 -2.17
N VAL A 55 26.29 21.46 -3.45
CA VAL A 55 25.93 20.30 -4.29
C VAL A 55 26.50 18.98 -3.72
N GLU A 56 27.68 19.04 -3.12
CA GLU A 56 28.34 17.88 -2.49
C GLU A 56 27.58 17.43 -1.23
N GLU A 57 27.12 18.37 -0.40
CA GLU A 57 26.30 18.07 0.78
C GLU A 57 24.95 17.46 0.39
N ILE A 58 24.32 17.93 -0.69
CA ILE A 58 23.06 17.36 -1.18
C ILE A 58 23.23 15.88 -1.55
N ALA A 59 24.36 15.51 -2.17
CA ALA A 59 24.64 14.11 -2.49
C ALA A 59 24.69 13.26 -1.21
N HIS A 60 25.39 13.75 -0.19
CA HIS A 60 25.50 13.05 1.09
C HIS A 60 24.16 12.97 1.85
N LEU A 61 23.36 14.04 1.83
CA LEU A 61 22.04 14.06 2.46
C LEU A 61 21.07 13.05 1.82
N LEU A 62 21.19 12.83 0.50
CA LEU A 62 20.42 11.79 -0.21
C LEU A 62 20.86 10.39 0.20
N GLU A 63 22.19 10.15 0.28
CA GLU A 63 22.74 8.86 0.72
C GLU A 63 22.33 8.50 2.15
N CYS A 64 22.25 9.49 3.04
CA CYS A 64 21.81 9.32 4.42
C CYS A 64 20.28 9.33 4.59
N GLU A 65 19.51 9.40 3.50
CA GLU A 65 18.04 9.50 3.50
C GLU A 65 17.48 10.71 4.31
N LEU A 66 18.33 11.69 4.60
CA LEU A 66 17.93 12.94 5.26
C LEU A 66 17.25 13.89 4.28
N LEU A 67 17.59 13.79 2.99
CA LEU A 67 16.89 14.44 1.90
C LEU A 67 16.25 13.37 1.03
N ILE A 68 14.94 13.47 0.79
CA ILE A 68 14.19 12.57 -0.09
C ILE A 68 13.65 13.40 -1.24
N VAL A 69 13.89 12.95 -2.47
CA VAL A 69 13.46 13.65 -3.69
C VAL A 69 12.57 12.75 -4.53
N GLU A 70 11.29 13.09 -4.57
CA GLU A 70 10.30 12.48 -5.47
C GLU A 70 10.33 13.22 -6.81
N LYS A 71 11.10 12.67 -7.76
CA LYS A 71 11.31 13.29 -9.08
C LYS A 71 10.03 13.41 -9.90
N GLY A 72 9.79 14.60 -10.46
CA GLY A 72 8.67 14.91 -11.32
C GLY A 72 7.31 14.83 -10.62
N TYR A 73 7.26 14.82 -9.29
CA TYR A 73 6.01 14.75 -8.53
C TYR A 73 4.98 15.77 -9.03
N HIS A 74 5.32 17.03 -9.18
CA HIS A 74 4.40 18.07 -9.66
C HIS A 74 4.28 18.15 -11.19
N SER A 75 4.88 17.25 -11.96
CA SER A 75 4.70 17.25 -13.42
C SER A 75 3.24 16.96 -13.81
N LEU A 76 2.77 17.53 -14.92
CA LEU A 76 1.41 17.30 -15.40
C LEU A 76 1.16 15.80 -15.64
N ALA A 77 2.12 15.06 -16.19
CA ALA A 77 2.00 13.61 -16.38
C ALA A 77 1.79 12.88 -15.04
N ARG A 78 2.60 13.17 -14.00
CA ARG A 78 2.43 12.56 -12.67
C ARG A 78 1.20 13.06 -11.93
N GLN A 79 0.79 14.32 -12.14
CA GLN A 79 -0.45 14.86 -11.60
C GLN A 79 -1.67 14.19 -12.25
N THR A 80 -1.65 14.00 -13.56
CA THR A 80 -2.68 13.30 -14.34
C THR A 80 -2.69 11.82 -14.00
N ASP A 81 -1.54 11.17 -13.84
CA ASP A 81 -1.46 9.79 -13.32
C ASP A 81 -2.06 9.72 -11.91
N ARG A 82 -1.71 10.66 -11.01
CA ARG A 82 -2.31 10.72 -9.67
C ARG A 82 -3.77 11.14 -9.68
N ALA A 83 -4.27 11.82 -10.69
CA ALA A 83 -5.68 12.21 -10.81
C ALA A 83 -6.51 11.07 -11.41
N LEU A 84 -5.99 10.39 -12.44
CA LEU A 84 -6.57 9.21 -13.09
C LEU A 84 -6.51 7.98 -12.18
N GLN A 85 -5.40 7.77 -11.47
CA GLN A 85 -5.24 6.73 -10.44
C GLN A 85 -5.74 7.17 -9.06
N GLY A 86 -5.97 8.48 -8.85
CA GLY A 86 -6.44 9.02 -7.57
C GLY A 86 -7.91 8.82 -7.33
N THR A 87 -8.69 8.57 -8.38
CA THR A 87 -10.13 8.32 -8.27
C THR A 87 -10.50 6.83 -8.26
N ASP A 88 -9.59 5.91 -8.62
CA ASP A 88 -9.96 4.50 -8.90
C ASP A 88 -8.92 3.43 -8.43
N GLU A 89 -8.58 3.40 -7.12
CA GLU A 89 -7.90 2.27 -6.40
C GLU A 89 -6.36 2.33 -6.22
N ILE A 90 -5.85 2.85 -5.08
CA ILE A 90 -4.67 2.24 -4.39
C ILE A 90 -4.72 2.43 -2.85
N PHE A 91 -5.89 2.42 -2.21
CA PHE A 91 -5.97 2.09 -0.77
C PHE A 91 -7.14 1.17 -0.49
N GLY A 92 -6.86 -0.13 -0.65
CA GLY A 92 -7.63 -1.22 -0.09
C GLY A 92 -8.32 -2.09 -1.14
N ALA A 93 -8.17 -3.41 -0.99
CA ALA A 93 -9.03 -4.38 -1.66
C ALA A 93 -10.50 -3.94 -1.45
N LYS A 94 -11.29 -3.87 -2.53
CA LYS A 94 -12.73 -3.58 -2.46
C LYS A 94 -13.38 -4.52 -1.43
N ARG A 95 -14.45 -4.09 -0.74
CA ARG A 95 -15.16 -4.96 0.23
C ARG A 95 -15.45 -6.35 -0.32
N LYS A 96 -15.83 -6.43 -1.61
CA LYS A 96 -16.04 -7.70 -2.33
C LYS A 96 -14.76 -8.53 -2.49
N GLN A 97 -13.63 -7.89 -2.78
CA GLN A 97 -12.32 -8.56 -2.90
C GLN A 97 -11.82 -9.05 -1.52
N ARG A 98 -11.93 -8.23 -0.47
CA ARG A 98 -11.60 -8.67 0.91
C ARG A 98 -12.47 -9.85 1.33
N ALA A 99 -13.78 -9.74 1.13
CA ALA A 99 -14.71 -10.82 1.42
C ALA A 99 -14.42 -12.09 0.60
N ARG A 100 -13.91 -11.96 -0.63
CA ARG A 100 -13.47 -13.11 -1.43
C ARG A 100 -12.21 -13.76 -0.84
N ILE A 101 -11.18 -12.97 -0.56
CA ILE A 101 -9.90 -13.46 0.00
C ILE A 101 -10.11 -14.09 1.37
N ASP A 102 -10.93 -13.46 2.20
CA ASP A 102 -11.30 -13.94 3.53
C ASP A 102 -11.98 -15.31 3.47
N ARG A 103 -12.97 -15.49 2.57
CA ARG A 103 -13.62 -16.80 2.35
C ARG A 103 -12.63 -17.88 1.91
N ILE A 104 -11.71 -17.55 0.99
CA ILE A 104 -10.67 -18.50 0.53
C ILE A 104 -9.76 -18.88 1.70
N THR A 105 -9.30 -17.89 2.45
CA THR A 105 -8.40 -18.09 3.60
C THR A 105 -9.05 -18.97 4.66
N PHE A 106 -10.32 -18.71 4.98
CA PHE A 106 -11.09 -19.54 5.90
C PHE A 106 -11.16 -21.01 5.46
N LEU A 107 -11.49 -21.26 4.19
CA LEU A 107 -11.57 -22.62 3.65
C LEU A 107 -10.21 -23.34 3.68
N CYS A 108 -9.14 -22.66 3.27
CA CYS A 108 -7.79 -23.21 3.34
C CYS A 108 -7.39 -23.59 4.78
N LEU A 109 -7.69 -22.73 5.75
CA LEU A 109 -7.40 -23.01 7.17
C LEU A 109 -8.22 -24.18 7.72
N ARG A 110 -9.49 -24.32 7.33
CA ARG A 110 -10.33 -25.46 7.72
C ARG A 110 -9.83 -26.76 7.09
N MET A 111 -9.49 -26.74 5.80
CA MET A 111 -8.92 -27.90 5.10
C MET A 111 -7.60 -28.35 5.73
N ALA A 112 -6.71 -27.41 6.05
CA ALA A 112 -5.45 -27.69 6.75
C ALA A 112 -5.70 -28.28 8.16
N HIS A 113 -6.71 -27.79 8.87
CA HIS A 113 -7.09 -28.31 10.18
C HIS A 113 -7.63 -29.75 10.10
N TYR A 114 -8.55 -30.04 9.18
CA TYR A 114 -9.06 -31.41 8.99
C TYR A 114 -7.97 -32.39 8.55
N CYS A 115 -7.05 -31.94 7.68
CA CYS A 115 -5.88 -32.73 7.29
C CYS A 115 -5.02 -33.10 8.49
N LYS A 116 -4.75 -32.15 9.41
CA LYS A 116 -4.04 -32.43 10.68
C LYS A 116 -4.79 -33.41 11.59
N MET A 117 -6.12 -33.48 11.51
CA MET A 117 -6.93 -34.46 12.24
C MET A 117 -7.04 -35.82 11.52
N GLY A 118 -6.26 -36.04 10.46
CA GLY A 118 -6.20 -37.31 9.73
C GLY A 118 -7.23 -37.43 8.61
N MET A 119 -7.86 -36.34 8.15
CA MET A 119 -8.69 -36.36 6.95
C MET A 119 -7.81 -36.47 5.70
N PRO A 120 -7.99 -37.47 4.83
CA PRO A 120 -7.27 -37.54 3.56
C PRO A 120 -7.73 -36.41 2.63
N LEU A 121 -6.80 -35.79 1.89
CA LEU A 121 -7.08 -34.77 0.89
C LEU A 121 -7.58 -35.41 -0.42
N THR A 122 -8.71 -36.11 -0.33
CA THR A 122 -9.44 -36.68 -1.48
C THR A 122 -10.90 -36.22 -1.45
N PRO A 123 -11.62 -36.29 -2.57
CA PRO A 123 -13.04 -35.93 -2.60
C PRO A 123 -13.88 -36.68 -1.55
N GLU A 124 -13.58 -37.95 -1.32
CA GLU A 124 -14.26 -38.80 -0.33
C GLU A 124 -13.92 -38.38 1.11
N GLY A 125 -12.65 -38.05 1.36
CA GLY A 125 -12.21 -37.53 2.66
C GLY A 125 -12.91 -36.24 3.04
N ILE A 126 -13.09 -35.33 2.07
CA ILE A 126 -13.84 -34.09 2.25
C ILE A 126 -15.32 -34.37 2.50
N GLU A 127 -15.92 -35.31 1.76
CA GLU A 127 -17.34 -35.64 1.89
C GLU A 127 -17.69 -36.13 3.31
N LEU A 128 -16.80 -36.91 3.93
CA LEU A 128 -16.94 -37.35 5.32
C LEU A 128 -16.98 -36.19 6.34
N ARG A 129 -16.36 -35.04 6.01
CA ARG A 129 -16.32 -33.84 6.85
C ARG A 129 -17.24 -32.71 6.36
N ARG A 130 -17.95 -32.92 5.25
CA ARG A 130 -18.79 -31.91 4.60
C ARG A 130 -19.85 -31.34 5.53
N PRO A 131 -20.61 -32.12 6.33
CA PRO A 131 -21.62 -31.55 7.21
C PRO A 131 -21.04 -30.59 8.25
N GLN A 132 -19.85 -30.89 8.80
CA GLN A 132 -19.18 -29.99 9.73
C GLN A 132 -18.66 -28.73 9.01
N LEU A 133 -18.02 -28.90 7.84
CA LEU A 133 -17.46 -27.80 7.07
C LEU A 133 -18.54 -26.85 6.54
N GLU A 134 -19.68 -27.36 6.08
CA GLU A 134 -20.82 -26.56 5.65
C GLU A 134 -21.37 -25.69 6.78
N ARG A 135 -21.49 -26.27 7.99
CA ARG A 135 -21.93 -25.53 9.17
C ARG A 135 -20.94 -24.43 9.54
N GLU A 136 -19.65 -24.75 9.64
CA GLU A 136 -18.60 -23.77 9.95
C GLU A 136 -18.54 -22.65 8.90
N TYR A 137 -18.70 -22.97 7.62
CA TYR A 137 -18.70 -21.99 6.52
C TYR A 137 -19.92 -21.07 6.55
N ARG A 138 -21.10 -21.57 6.91
CA ARG A 138 -22.30 -20.74 7.09
C ARG A 138 -22.16 -19.82 8.29
N ASP A 139 -21.67 -20.33 9.42
CA ASP A 139 -21.48 -19.54 10.63
C ASP A 139 -20.41 -18.45 10.43
N HIS A 140 -19.35 -18.73 9.68
CA HIS A 140 -18.36 -17.72 9.27
C HIS A 140 -18.98 -16.60 8.43
N GLN A 141 -19.77 -16.94 7.40
CA GLN A 141 -20.47 -15.95 6.58
C GLN A 141 -21.48 -15.14 7.41
N ALA A 142 -22.19 -15.77 8.34
CA ALA A 142 -23.14 -15.08 9.23
C ALA A 142 -22.45 -14.02 10.10
N ARG A 143 -21.25 -14.31 10.62
CA ARG A 143 -20.46 -13.35 11.40
C ARG A 143 -19.96 -12.19 10.53
N MET A 144 -19.45 -12.49 9.34
CA MET A 144 -18.83 -11.47 8.48
C MET A 144 -19.85 -10.58 7.77
N ASP A 145 -20.96 -11.14 7.30
CA ASP A 145 -21.94 -10.43 6.49
C ASP A 145 -23.08 -9.83 7.35
N TYR A 146 -23.40 -10.43 8.50
CA TYR A 146 -24.57 -10.08 9.33
C TYR A 146 -24.28 -9.83 10.82
N GLY A 147 -23.04 -10.04 11.30
CA GLY A 147 -22.67 -9.78 12.69
C GLY A 147 -23.26 -10.77 13.72
N THR A 148 -23.77 -11.93 13.29
CA THR A 148 -24.39 -12.93 14.18
C THR A 148 -23.46 -14.12 14.41
N GLU A 149 -23.45 -14.70 15.62
CA GLU A 149 -22.57 -15.83 15.96
C GLU A 149 -22.87 -17.13 15.19
N LYS A 150 -24.15 -17.37 14.90
CA LYS A 150 -24.67 -18.55 14.20
C LYS A 150 -25.52 -18.12 13.02
N SER A 151 -25.49 -18.93 11.97
CA SER A 151 -26.35 -18.76 10.80
C SER A 151 -27.84 -18.99 11.14
N ASN A 152 -28.73 -18.25 10.47
CA ASN A 152 -30.18 -18.43 10.58
C ASN A 152 -30.87 -18.43 9.20
N SER A 153 -32.15 -18.83 9.15
CA SER A 153 -32.91 -19.01 7.91
C SER A 153 -33.21 -17.72 7.15
N THR A 154 -33.06 -16.55 7.79
CA THR A 154 -33.32 -15.25 7.16
C THR A 154 -32.11 -14.68 6.42
N GLN A 155 -30.93 -15.29 6.61
CA GLN A 155 -29.67 -14.81 6.01
C GLN A 155 -29.43 -15.45 4.64
N SER A 156 -29.10 -14.61 3.65
CA SER A 156 -28.65 -15.08 2.36
C SER A 156 -27.16 -15.45 2.44
N LEU A 157 -26.88 -16.75 2.61
CA LEU A 157 -25.53 -17.31 2.74
C LEU A 157 -25.17 -18.13 1.50
N LYS A 158 -23.91 -18.10 1.07
CA LYS A 158 -23.48 -18.90 -0.08
C LYS A 158 -23.27 -20.37 0.33
N PRO A 159 -23.62 -21.33 -0.54
CA PRO A 159 -23.32 -22.74 -0.30
C PRO A 159 -21.81 -22.98 -0.29
N LEU A 160 -21.40 -24.07 0.39
CA LEU A 160 -20.02 -24.53 0.36
C LEU A 160 -19.63 -24.89 -1.09
N PRO A 161 -18.41 -24.54 -1.55
CA PRO A 161 -17.92 -24.94 -2.87
C PRO A 161 -17.88 -26.47 -3.04
N ALA A 162 -17.83 -26.92 -4.29
CA ALA A 162 -17.68 -28.35 -4.61
C ALA A 162 -16.33 -28.89 -4.11
N ASN A 163 -16.25 -30.21 -3.87
CA ASN A 163 -15.04 -30.84 -3.33
C ASN A 163 -13.82 -30.61 -4.22
N THR A 164 -14.01 -30.54 -5.55
CA THR A 164 -12.96 -30.23 -6.52
C THR A 164 -12.43 -28.80 -6.44
N THR A 165 -13.17 -27.86 -5.84
CA THR A 165 -12.73 -26.48 -5.58
C THR A 165 -12.09 -26.34 -4.20
N LEU A 166 -12.35 -27.29 -3.29
CA LEU A 166 -11.78 -27.33 -1.95
C LEU A 166 -10.42 -28.04 -1.89
N LEU A 167 -10.17 -28.95 -2.84
CA LEU A 167 -8.86 -29.53 -3.15
C LEU A 167 -8.01 -28.54 -3.94
#